data_AF-R9JJZ7-F1
#
_entry.id   AF-R9JJZ7-F1
#
_cell.length_a   1.000
_cell.length_b   1.000
_cell.length_c   1.000
_cell.angle_alpha   90.00
_cell.angle_beta   90.00
_cell.angle_gamma   90.00
#
_symmetry.space_group_name_H-M   'P 1'
#
loop_
_entity.id
_entity.type
_entity.pdbx_description
1 polymer ?
#
loop_
_entity_poly.entity_id
_entity_poly.type
_entity_poly.pdbx_seq_one_letter_code
_entity_poly.pdbx_strand_id
1 'polypeptide(L)'
;MKKFFFPLDTVLRYKEQVLDSLKGEHARILVKIRECENAIDELEHEQRQCGLEFQQNKMNGMKINEMHTYENYLDALRLKIKRKRELLAKLQEQEEAKRNEVVEAKKETSSIDKLKERKRFEYDKELQKQEEQSIEEFVTTRDAMARLNG
;
A
#
# COMPACT_ATOMS: atom_id res chain seq x y z
N MET A 1 22.61 13.82 -31.07
CA MET A 1 21.75 12.61 -31.09
C MET A 1 20.32 12.93 -30.71
N LYS A 2 19.35 12.09 -31.11
CA LYS A 2 17.97 12.16 -30.64
C LYS A 2 17.90 11.74 -29.17
N LYS A 3 17.15 12.47 -28.33
CA LYS A 3 16.91 12.13 -26.91
C LYS A 3 16.23 10.76 -26.79
N PHE A 4 16.50 10.04 -25.70
CA PHE A 4 15.82 8.78 -25.39
C PHE A 4 14.29 8.95 -25.37
N PHE A 5 13.59 8.03 -26.03
CA PHE A 5 12.13 7.99 -26.08
C PHE A 5 11.64 6.58 -25.76
N PHE A 6 10.72 6.48 -24.81
CA PHE A 6 10.08 5.22 -24.45
C PHE A 6 8.61 5.24 -24.90
N PRO A 7 8.19 4.40 -25.87
CA PRO A 7 6.84 4.46 -26.42
C PRO A 7 5.71 4.25 -25.39
N LEU A 8 5.98 3.51 -24.32
CA LEU A 8 5.00 3.18 -23.28
C LEU A 8 5.08 4.12 -22.07
N ASP A 9 5.76 5.27 -22.17
CA ASP A 9 5.94 6.18 -21.04
C ASP A 9 4.60 6.72 -20.50
N THR A 10 3.68 7.08 -21.38
CA THR A 10 2.31 7.49 -21.00
C THR A 10 1.55 6.36 -20.30
N VAL A 11 1.72 5.12 -20.77
CA VAL A 11 1.08 3.94 -20.17
C VAL A 11 1.66 3.68 -18.77
N LEU A 12 2.99 3.75 -18.64
CA LEU A 12 3.67 3.60 -17.36
C LEU A 12 3.16 4.61 -16.33
N ARG A 13 3.10 5.90 -16.70
CA ARG A 13 2.57 6.96 -15.83
C ARG A 13 1.13 6.72 -15.42
N TYR A 14 0.29 6.27 -16.34
CA TYR A 14 -1.10 5.93 -16.01
C TYR A 14 -1.16 4.77 -15.01
N LYS A 15 -0.36 3.71 -15.20
CA LYS A 15 -0.32 2.57 -14.26
C LYS A 15 0.21 2.97 -12.88
N GLU A 16 1.21 3.84 -12.82
CA GLU A 16 1.71 4.41 -11.55
C GLU A 16 0.59 5.17 -10.81
N GLN A 17 -0.17 6.01 -11.52
CA GLN A 17 -1.30 6.72 -10.94
C GLN A 17 -2.40 5.79 -10.42
N VAL A 18 -2.74 4.74 -11.18
CA VAL A 18 -3.70 3.72 -10.74
C VAL A 18 -3.18 2.99 -9.49
N LEU A 19 -1.92 2.58 -9.48
CA LEU A 19 -1.30 1.92 -8.34
C LEU A 19 -1.33 2.81 -7.09
N ASP A 20 -1.05 4.10 -7.22
CA ASP A 20 -1.10 5.03 -6.08
C ASP A 20 -2.53 5.27 -5.59
N SER A 21 -3.52 5.31 -6.48
CA SER A 21 -4.93 5.34 -6.09
C SER A 21 -5.31 4.10 -5.27
N LEU A 22 -4.93 2.91 -5.73
CA LEU A 22 -5.22 1.65 -5.04
C LEU A 22 -4.55 1.57 -3.66
N LYS A 23 -3.29 2.03 -3.53
CA LYS A 23 -2.63 2.16 -2.22
C LYS A 23 -3.39 3.13 -1.29
N GLY A 24 -3.88 4.24 -1.83
CA GLY A 24 -4.68 5.20 -1.08
C GLY A 24 -5.98 4.60 -0.56
N GLU A 25 -6.68 3.81 -1.38
CA GLU A 25 -7.87 3.06 -0.97
C GLU A 25 -7.56 2.02 0.10
N HIS A 26 -6.50 1.23 -0.09
CA HIS A 26 -6.03 0.23 0.87
C HIS A 26 -5.72 0.86 2.24
N ALA A 27 -5.01 2.00 2.25
CA ALA A 27 -4.71 2.73 3.48
C ALA A 27 -5.98 3.20 4.20
N ARG A 28 -7.02 3.63 3.48
CA ARG A 28 -8.32 4.00 4.09
C ARG A 28 -9.01 2.82 4.74
N ILE A 29 -8.90 1.62 4.16
CA ILE A 29 -9.46 0.40 4.77
C ILE A 29 -8.70 0.06 6.06
N LEU A 30 -7.37 0.14 6.04
CA LEU A 30 -6.56 -0.07 7.26
C LEU A 30 -6.91 0.90 8.39
N VAL A 31 -7.19 2.16 8.07
CA VAL A 31 -7.67 3.13 9.07
C VAL A 31 -9.00 2.67 9.68
N LYS A 32 -9.96 2.23 8.86
CA LYS A 32 -11.26 1.73 9.34
C LYS A 32 -11.12 0.46 10.20
N ILE A 33 -10.18 -0.44 9.85
CA ILE A 33 -9.86 -1.62 10.65
C ILE A 33 -9.40 -1.17 12.04
N ARG A 34 -8.42 -0.27 12.11
CA ARG A 34 -7.88 0.24 13.38
C ARG A 34 -8.94 0.95 14.22
N GLU A 35 -9.79 1.77 13.61
CA GLU A 35 -10.92 2.39 14.29
C GLU A 35 -11.89 1.36 14.86
N CYS A 36 -12.16 0.27 14.13
CA CYS A 36 -13.03 -0.79 14.60
C CYS A 36 -12.41 -1.62 15.73
N GLU A 37 -11.10 -1.89 15.66
CA GLU A 37 -10.34 -2.56 16.72
C GLU A 37 -10.36 -1.74 18.01
N ASN A 38 -10.05 -0.45 17.92
CA ASN A 38 -10.11 0.46 19.07
C ASN A 38 -11.51 0.49 19.71
N ALA A 39 -12.56 0.55 18.90
CA ALA A 39 -13.94 0.52 19.40
C ALA A 39 -14.30 -0.81 20.07
N ILE A 40 -13.71 -1.94 19.65
CA ILE A 40 -13.87 -3.23 20.33
C ILE A 40 -13.17 -3.19 21.68
N ASP A 41 -11.93 -2.70 21.72
CA ASP A 41 -11.13 -2.61 22.95
C ASP A 41 -11.81 -1.73 24.01
N GLU A 42 -12.39 -0.59 23.59
CA GLU A 42 -13.18 0.29 24.45
C GLU A 42 -14.40 -0.42 25.03
N LEU A 43 -15.20 -1.11 24.20
CA LEU A 43 -16.38 -1.86 24.63
C LEU A 43 -16.02 -3.02 25.57
N GLU A 44 -14.90 -3.69 25.32
CA GLU A 44 -14.40 -4.75 26.19
C GLU A 44 -13.88 -4.20 27.51
N HIS A 45 -13.26 -3.03 27.50
CA HIS A 45 -12.89 -2.33 28.73
C HIS A 45 -14.12 -1.97 29.55
N GLU A 46 -15.13 -1.35 28.93
CA GLU A 46 -16.41 -1.00 29.54
C GLU A 46 -17.11 -2.24 30.14
N GLN A 47 -17.14 -3.35 29.40
CA GLN A 47 -17.67 -4.63 29.88
C GLN A 47 -16.92 -5.16 31.10
N ARG A 48 -15.58 -5.09 31.11
CA ARG A 48 -14.77 -5.53 32.26
C ARG A 48 -15.03 -4.65 33.48
N GLN A 49 -15.06 -3.33 33.33
CA GLN A 49 -15.36 -2.41 34.45
C GLN A 49 -16.75 -2.66 35.03
N CYS A 50 -17.77 -2.73 34.17
CA CYS A 50 -19.13 -3.05 34.56
C CYS A 50 -19.21 -4.41 35.28
N GLY A 51 -18.47 -5.42 34.81
CA GLY A 51 -18.38 -6.72 35.47
C GLY A 51 -17.76 -6.65 36.87
N LEU A 52 -16.71 -5.86 37.06
CA LEU A 52 -16.07 -5.66 38.36
C LEU A 52 -17.01 -4.94 39.35
N GLU A 53 -17.65 -3.86 38.91
CA GLU A 53 -18.64 -3.13 39.71
C GLU A 53 -19.81 -4.03 40.11
N PHE A 54 -20.30 -4.85 39.18
CA PHE A 54 -21.38 -5.80 39.43
C PHE A 54 -20.99 -6.81 40.53
N GLN A 55 -19.78 -7.39 40.46
CA GLN A 55 -19.30 -8.32 41.49
C GLN A 55 -19.16 -7.64 42.86
N GLN A 56 -18.60 -6.43 42.90
CA GLN A 56 -18.41 -5.68 44.14
C GLN A 56 -19.75 -5.34 44.81
N ASN A 57 -20.70 -4.83 44.03
CA ASN A 57 -22.02 -4.48 44.54
C ASN A 57 -22.80 -5.73 44.99
N LYS A 58 -22.64 -6.86 44.29
CA LYS A 58 -23.22 -8.14 44.71
C LYS A 58 -22.69 -8.59 46.07
N MET A 59 -21.40 -8.43 46.34
CA MET A 59 -20.79 -8.75 47.64
C MET A 59 -21.29 -7.84 48.77
N ASN A 60 -21.63 -6.58 48.47
CA ASN A 60 -22.09 -5.59 49.44
C ASN A 60 -23.60 -5.66 49.73
N GLY A 61 -24.33 -6.58 49.10
CA GLY A 61 -25.79 -6.68 49.18
C GLY A 61 -26.48 -5.77 48.18
N MET A 62 -26.75 -6.30 46.99
CA MET A 62 -27.44 -5.62 45.88
C MET A 62 -28.92 -6.01 45.81
N LYS A 63 -29.79 -5.10 45.36
CA LYS A 63 -31.20 -5.43 45.07
C LYS A 63 -31.33 -6.25 43.79
N ILE A 64 -32.30 -7.15 43.74
CA ILE A 64 -32.58 -7.99 42.56
C ILE A 64 -32.82 -7.15 41.29
N ASN A 65 -33.51 -6.01 41.39
CA ASN A 65 -33.74 -5.13 40.24
C ASN A 65 -32.43 -4.52 39.69
N GLU A 66 -31.47 -4.20 40.56
CA GLU A 66 -30.16 -3.68 40.15
C GLU A 66 -29.36 -4.78 39.45
N MET A 67 -29.46 -6.02 39.94
CA MET A 67 -28.84 -7.19 39.33
C MET A 67 -29.30 -7.41 37.88
N HIS A 68 -30.61 -7.38 37.64
CA HIS A 68 -31.15 -7.47 36.27
C HIS A 68 -30.72 -6.30 35.38
N THR A 69 -30.54 -5.10 35.94
CA THR A 69 -30.06 -3.94 35.19
C THR A 69 -28.62 -4.16 34.69
N TYR A 70 -27.73 -4.64 35.57
CA TYR A 70 -26.36 -5.01 35.21
C TYR A 70 -26.31 -6.13 34.17
N GLU A 71 -27.09 -7.20 34.36
CA GLU A 71 -27.14 -8.34 33.43
C GLU A 71 -27.57 -7.88 32.02
N ASN A 72 -28.67 -7.13 31.93
CA ASN A 72 -29.17 -6.59 30.66
C ASN A 72 -28.12 -5.71 29.96
N TYR A 73 -27.42 -4.86 30.72
CA TYR A 73 -26.40 -3.99 30.15
C TYR A 73 -25.16 -4.76 29.70
N LEU A 74 -24.68 -5.73 30.49
CA LEU A 74 -23.58 -6.62 30.11
C LEU A 74 -23.91 -7.41 28.85
N ASP A 75 -25.15 -7.90 28.71
CA ASP A 75 -25.61 -8.60 27.51
C ASP A 75 -25.71 -7.66 26.30
N ALA A 76 -26.15 -6.41 26.50
CA ALA A 76 -26.11 -5.40 25.45
C ALA A 76 -24.68 -5.11 24.99
N LEU A 77 -23.71 -5.02 25.91
CA LEU A 77 -22.29 -4.86 25.57
C LEU A 77 -21.74 -6.08 24.82
N ARG A 78 -22.06 -7.31 25.25
CA ARG A 78 -21.68 -8.54 24.52
C ARG A 78 -22.18 -8.53 23.09
N LEU A 79 -23.44 -8.13 22.87
CA LEU A 79 -24.03 -8.05 21.54
C LEU A 79 -23.35 -6.97 20.68
N LYS A 80 -23.04 -5.80 21.25
CA LYS A 80 -22.30 -4.74 20.56
C LYS A 80 -20.90 -5.21 20.14
N ILE A 81 -20.15 -5.85 21.03
CA ILE A 81 -18.82 -6.41 20.75
C ILE A 81 -18.91 -7.46 19.64
N LYS A 82 -19.88 -8.38 19.72
CA LYS A 82 -20.08 -9.40 18.67
C LYS A 82 -20.30 -8.76 17.30
N ARG A 83 -21.21 -7.78 17.19
CA ARG A 83 -21.48 -7.07 15.93
C ARG A 83 -20.27 -6.31 15.40
N LYS A 84 -19.48 -5.69 16.27
CA LYS A 84 -18.24 -5.00 15.89
C LYS A 84 -17.18 -5.98 15.38
N ARG A 85 -17.03 -7.15 16.01
CA ARG A 85 -16.13 -8.20 15.52
C ARG A 85 -16.57 -8.76 14.16
N GLU A 86 -17.86 -8.93 13.93
CA GLU A 86 -18.40 -9.29 12.60
C GLU A 86 -18.09 -8.22 11.55
N LEU A 87 -18.16 -6.94 11.92
CA LEU A 87 -17.76 -5.84 11.05
C LEU A 87 -16.25 -5.85 10.76
N LEU A 88 -15.42 -6.09 11.80
CA LEU A 88 -13.97 -6.18 11.66
C LEU A 88 -13.58 -7.30 10.67
N ALA A 89 -14.20 -8.47 10.77
CA ALA A 89 -13.96 -9.57 9.84
C ALA A 89 -14.28 -9.18 8.39
N LYS A 90 -15.39 -8.47 8.16
CA LYS A 90 -15.75 -7.96 6.82
C LYS A 90 -14.75 -6.92 6.32
N LEU A 91 -14.24 -6.04 7.19
CA LEU A 91 -13.23 -5.06 6.83
C LEU A 91 -11.89 -5.73 6.49
N GLN A 92 -11.52 -6.80 7.20
CA GLN A 92 -10.33 -7.60 6.90
C GLN A 92 -10.42 -8.31 5.55
N GLU A 93 -11.58 -8.88 5.22
CA GLU A 93 -11.83 -9.46 3.89
C GLU A 93 -11.71 -8.40 2.78
N GLN A 94 -12.25 -7.21 3.00
CA GLN A 94 -12.12 -6.08 2.07
C GLN A 94 -10.67 -5.60 1.93
N GLU A 95 -9.91 -5.58 3.03
CA GLU A 95 -8.50 -5.23 3.02
C GLU A 95 -7.69 -6.23 2.21
N GLU A 96 -7.94 -7.52 2.37
CA GLU A 96 -7.22 -8.57 1.66
C GLU A 96 -7.51 -8.51 0.16
N ALA A 97 -8.78 -8.32 -0.23
CA ALA A 97 -9.15 -8.13 -1.62
C ALA A 97 -8.45 -6.91 -2.23
N LYS A 98 -8.46 -5.77 -1.53
CA LYS A 98 -7.80 -4.54 -2.00
C LYS A 98 -6.28 -4.67 -2.03
N ARG A 99 -5.69 -5.39 -1.09
CA ARG A 99 -4.26 -5.72 -1.06
C ARG A 99 -3.85 -6.52 -2.29
N ASN A 100 -4.66 -7.49 -2.69
CA ASN A 100 -4.41 -8.27 -3.91
C ASN A 100 -4.46 -7.38 -5.16
N GLU A 101 -5.41 -6.45 -5.26
CA GLU A 101 -5.44 -5.46 -6.36
C GLU A 101 -4.17 -4.60 -6.40
N VAL A 102 -3.69 -4.12 -5.25
CA VAL A 102 -2.43 -3.35 -5.16
C VAL A 102 -1.24 -4.18 -5.63
N VAL A 103 -1.18 -5.46 -5.24
CA VAL A 103 -0.10 -6.37 -5.63
C VAL A 103 -0.09 -6.60 -7.13
N GLU A 104 -1.25 -6.88 -7.74
CA GLU A 104 -1.35 -7.07 -9.19
C GLU A 104 -1.00 -5.80 -9.96
N ALA A 105 -1.54 -4.65 -9.57
CA ALA A 105 -1.17 -3.37 -10.18
C ALA A 105 0.34 -3.07 -10.06
N LYS A 106 0.96 -3.43 -8.94
CA LYS A 106 2.41 -3.29 -8.73
C LYS A 106 3.21 -4.21 -9.65
N LYS A 107 2.79 -5.47 -9.84
CA LYS A 107 3.43 -6.40 -10.77
C LYS A 107 3.41 -5.86 -12.20
N GLU A 108 2.25 -5.37 -12.64
CA GLU A 108 2.09 -4.80 -13.98
C GLU A 108 2.90 -3.51 -14.18
N THR A 109 2.95 -2.64 -13.18
CA THR A 109 3.73 -1.40 -13.26
C THR A 109 5.21 -1.73 -13.31
N SER A 110 5.68 -2.63 -12.45
CA SER A 110 7.09 -3.05 -12.39
C SER A 110 7.56 -3.74 -13.67
N SER A 111 6.70 -4.48 -14.37
CA SER A 111 7.09 -5.13 -15.64
C SER A 111 7.35 -4.11 -16.75
N ILE A 112 6.54 -3.05 -16.84
CA ILE A 112 6.73 -1.96 -17.80
C ILE A 112 7.95 -1.11 -17.42
N ASP A 113 8.15 -0.85 -16.13
CA ASP A 113 9.28 -0.07 -15.65
C ASP A 113 10.62 -0.77 -15.96
N LYS A 114 10.72 -2.08 -15.69
CA LYS A 114 11.88 -2.90 -16.09
C LYS A 114 12.13 -2.90 -17.60
N LEU A 115 11.06 -2.87 -18.41
CA LEU A 115 11.19 -2.75 -19.85
C LEU A 115 11.78 -1.39 -20.25
N LYS A 116 11.37 -0.31 -19.59
CA LYS A 116 11.91 1.03 -19.78
C LYS A 116 13.39 1.09 -19.40
N GLU A 117 13.77 0.54 -18.25
CA GLU A 117 15.17 0.45 -17.81
C GLU A 117 16.04 -0.28 -18.83
N ARG A 118 15.59 -1.44 -19.32
CA ARG A 118 16.32 -2.19 -20.35
C ARG A 118 16.47 -1.41 -21.65
N LYS A 119 15.39 -0.76 -22.11
CA LYS A 119 15.42 0.08 -23.32
C LYS A 119 16.36 1.28 -23.15
N ARG A 120 16.43 1.83 -21.94
CA ARG A 120 17.35 2.92 -21.63
C ARG A 120 18.80 2.46 -21.69
N PHE A 121 19.10 1.31 -21.08
CA PHE A 121 20.42 0.71 -21.15
C PHE A 121 20.87 0.42 -22.60
N GLU A 122 19.97 -0.14 -23.44
CA GLU A 122 20.23 -0.37 -24.87
C GLU A 122 20.55 0.94 -25.62
N TYR A 123 19.81 2.01 -25.33
CA TYR A 123 20.05 3.34 -25.91
C TYR A 123 21.39 3.94 -25.47
N ASP A 124 21.70 3.91 -24.18
CA ASP A 124 22.94 4.48 -23.64
C ASP A 124 24.18 3.74 -24.21
N LYS A 125 24.08 2.42 -24.41
CA LYS A 125 25.13 1.62 -25.06
C LYS A 125 25.34 2.00 -26.53
N GLU A 126 24.26 2.21 -27.28
CA GLU A 126 24.35 2.64 -28.68
C GLU A 126 24.92 4.07 -28.79
N LEU A 127 24.55 4.94 -27.85
CA LEU A 127 25.10 6.29 -27.75
C LEU A 127 26.62 6.26 -27.56
N GLN A 128 27.08 5.47 -26.59
CA GLN A 128 28.51 5.29 -26.31
C GLN A 128 29.26 4.77 -27.55
N LYS A 129 28.69 3.79 -28.25
CA LYS A 129 29.30 3.25 -29.48
C LYS A 129 29.41 4.29 -30.60
N GLN A 130 28.40 5.14 -30.78
CA GLN A 130 28.43 6.22 -31.77
C GLN A 130 29.47 7.29 -31.40
N GLU A 131 29.64 7.59 -30.12
CA GLU A 131 30.67 8.50 -29.62
C GLU A 131 32.07 7.93 -29.88
N GLU A 132 32.30 6.64 -29.57
CA GLU A 132 33.55 5.94 -29.85
C GLU A 132 33.90 5.97 -31.34
N GLN A 133 32.94 5.64 -32.23
CA GLN A 133 33.12 5.71 -33.68
C GLN A 133 33.46 7.12 -34.17
N SER A 134 32.78 8.13 -33.64
CA SER A 134 33.03 9.53 -34.00
C SER A 134 34.45 9.97 -33.59
N ILE A 135 34.95 9.50 -32.45
CA ILE A 135 36.32 9.76 -31.98
C ILE A 135 37.33 9.06 -32.90
N GLU A 136 37.10 7.79 -33.26
CA GLU A 136 37.97 7.04 -34.19
C GLU A 136 38.05 7.72 -35.56
N GLU A 137 36.91 8.13 -36.13
CA GLU A 137 36.85 8.88 -37.39
C GLU A 137 37.61 10.22 -37.30
N PHE A 138 37.47 10.93 -36.18
CA PHE A 138 38.19 12.19 -35.96
C PHE A 138 39.72 11.98 -35.90
N VAL A 139 40.18 10.98 -35.15
CA VAL A 139 41.62 10.68 -35.01
C VAL A 139 42.21 10.22 -36.35
N THR A 140 41.53 9.32 -37.06
CA THR A 140 41.99 8.83 -38.38
C THR A 140 42.05 9.95 -39.41
N THR A 141 41.05 10.83 -39.46
CA THR A 141 41.05 11.99 -40.36
C THR A 141 42.19 12.96 -40.04
N ARG A 142 42.41 13.25 -38.75
CA ARG A 142 43.50 14.11 -38.29
C ARG A 142 44.87 13.53 -38.68
N ASP A 143 45.09 12.25 -38.43
CA ASP A 143 46.36 11.58 -38.71
C ASP A 143 46.60 11.48 -40.23
N ALA A 144 45.55 11.28 -41.04
CA ALA A 144 45.64 11.33 -42.50
C ALA A 144 46.00 12.73 -43.02
N MET A 145 45.40 13.78 -42.47
CA MET A 145 45.75 15.18 -42.81
C MET A 145 47.18 15.53 -42.39
N ALA A 146 47.65 15.05 -41.23
CA ALA A 146 49.03 15.26 -40.79
C ALA A 146 50.06 14.60 -41.72
N ARG A 147 49.74 13.45 -42.31
CA ARG A 147 50.59 12.77 -43.31
C ARG A 147 50.58 13.41 -44.69
N LEU A 148 49.55 14.18 -45.03
CA LEU A 148 49.45 14.91 -46.32
C LEU A 148 50.17 16.27 -46.27
N ASN A 149 50.31 16.85 -45.09
CA ASN A 149 50.89 18.19 -44.88
C ASN A 149 52.35 18.17 -44.39
N GLY A 150 52.95 16.99 -44.22
CA GLY A 150 54.37 16.80 -43.87
C GLY A 150 55.10 16.05 -44.98
#